data_AF-A0A370BK46-F1
#
_entry.id   AF-A0A370BK46-F1
#
_cell.length_a   1.000
_cell.length_b   1.000
_cell.length_c   1.000
_cell.angle_alpha   90.00
_cell.angle_beta   90.00
_cell.angle_gamma   90.00
#
_symmetry.space_group_name_H-M   'P 1'
#
loop_
_entity.id
_entity.type
_entity.pdbx_description
1 polymer ?
#
loop_
_entity_poly.entity_id
_entity_poly.type
_entity_poly.pdbx_seq_one_letter_code
_entity_poly.pdbx_strand_id
1 'polypeptide(L)'
;MRSRLATRSARLVLAAAAVTALAATTTACDPDDIDAAPTASAASTGGSSTGGSTTGGSSTGGSGDTTDDNKKDGYGQSCGTNDLDFTATSESQAGGYYLVTAKAKSGITCYLDVNTPEVSFGSKPEGVASPVGQGGEDPIKLSGSTVAYTGVSPKSTNTDGGVEFEFLIISVTEEDADPAEVKLPDTATVDKPLVTNWSTTVAGAVPRIV
;
A
#
# COMPACT_ATOMS: atom_id res chain seq x y z
N MET A 1 45.16 -26.32 26.99
CA MET A 1 45.09 -27.44 26.02
C MET A 1 44.20 -27.02 24.88
N ARG A 2 44.71 -27.05 23.65
CA ARG A 2 44.04 -26.60 22.44
C ARG A 2 43.24 -27.78 21.87
N SER A 3 41.93 -27.62 21.67
CA SER A 3 41.16 -28.47 20.77
C SER A 3 40.29 -27.57 19.90
N ARG A 4 40.77 -27.34 18.67
CA ARG A 4 39.96 -26.87 17.55
C ARG A 4 39.45 -28.13 16.84
N LEU A 5 38.14 -28.24 16.63
CA LEU A 5 37.55 -29.19 15.70
C LEU A 5 36.85 -28.39 14.61
N ALA A 6 37.24 -28.70 13.38
CA ALA A 6 36.85 -28.04 12.16
C ALA A 6 35.93 -28.95 11.33
N THR A 7 35.14 -28.30 10.47
CA THR A 7 34.69 -28.77 9.16
C THR A 7 33.52 -29.75 9.13
N ARG A 8 32.43 -29.35 8.45
CA ARG A 8 32.10 -29.85 7.09
C ARG A 8 30.91 -29.09 6.49
N SER A 9 31.21 -28.25 5.50
CA SER A 9 30.26 -27.79 4.50
C SER A 9 29.78 -28.99 3.67
N ALA A 10 28.46 -29.16 3.57
CA ALA A 10 27.85 -29.98 2.54
C ALA A 10 27.20 -29.04 1.52
N ARG A 11 27.79 -28.96 0.33
CA ARG A 11 27.14 -28.42 -0.87
C ARG A 11 26.14 -29.47 -1.36
N LEU A 12 24.85 -29.14 -1.37
CA LEU A 12 23.88 -29.87 -2.19
C LEU A 12 23.76 -29.16 -3.53
N VAL A 13 24.13 -29.86 -4.59
CA VAL A 13 23.79 -29.55 -5.98
C VAL A 13 22.81 -30.64 -6.41
N LEU A 14 21.63 -30.25 -6.91
CA LEU A 14 20.71 -31.12 -7.66
C LEU A 14 19.83 -30.20 -8.52
N ALA A 15 20.19 -29.98 -9.78
CA ALA A 15 19.87 -30.77 -10.98
C ALA A 15 18.51 -30.42 -11.59
N ALA A 16 18.57 -29.95 -12.84
CA ALA A 16 17.51 -29.48 -13.70
C ALA A 16 16.69 -30.61 -14.35
N ALA A 17 15.42 -30.33 -14.67
CA ALA A 17 14.56 -30.90 -15.71
C ALA A 17 13.14 -30.34 -15.50
N ALA A 18 12.27 -30.06 -16.46
CA ALA A 18 12.25 -30.24 -17.91
C ALA A 18 11.24 -29.24 -18.50
N VAL A 19 11.45 -28.88 -19.76
CA VAL A 19 10.54 -28.07 -20.59
C VAL A 19 9.31 -28.90 -20.98
N THR A 20 8.12 -28.37 -20.73
CA THR A 20 6.90 -28.78 -21.42
C THR A 20 6.25 -27.56 -22.05
N ALA A 21 6.47 -27.39 -23.36
CA ALA A 21 5.66 -26.54 -24.20
C ALA A 21 4.31 -27.23 -24.44
N LEU A 22 3.20 -26.55 -24.14
CA LEU A 22 1.86 -27.00 -24.53
C LEU A 22 1.23 -25.98 -25.46
N ALA A 23 0.62 -26.53 -26.51
CA ALA A 23 0.25 -25.90 -27.76
C ALA A 23 -0.90 -24.89 -27.66
N ALA A 24 -0.86 -23.97 -28.62
CA ALA A 24 -1.87 -22.98 -28.95
C ALA A 24 -3.23 -23.60 -29.30
N THR A 25 -4.31 -22.94 -28.86
CA THR A 25 -5.61 -22.97 -29.52
C THR A 25 -6.02 -21.55 -29.88
N THR A 26 -5.89 -21.24 -31.16
CA THR A 26 -6.49 -20.08 -31.82
C THR A 26 -8.00 -20.31 -31.97
N THR A 27 -8.81 -19.37 -31.47
CA THR A 27 -10.21 -19.24 -31.89
C THR A 27 -10.37 -17.85 -32.51
N ALA A 28 -10.89 -17.84 -33.72
CA ALA A 28 -11.07 -16.70 -34.61
C ALA A 28 -12.51 -16.16 -34.58
N CYS A 29 -12.67 -14.96 -35.16
CA CYS A 29 -13.90 -14.25 -35.57
C CYS A 29 -14.74 -13.64 -34.42
N ASP A 30 -15.17 -12.38 -34.45
CA ASP A 30 -15.62 -11.54 -35.58
C ASP A 30 -15.23 -10.05 -35.45
N PRO A 31 -15.00 -9.36 -36.59
CA PRO A 31 -14.94 -7.91 -36.71
C PRO A 31 -16.31 -7.32 -37.09
N ASP A 32 -16.73 -6.24 -36.41
CA ASP A 32 -17.75 -5.33 -36.94
C ASP A 32 -17.17 -3.91 -37.06
N ASP A 33 -17.35 -3.40 -38.28
CA ASP A 33 -16.93 -2.16 -38.91
C ASP A 33 -17.40 -0.87 -38.21
N ILE A 34 -16.54 0.16 -38.08
CA ILE A 34 -16.37 1.35 -38.96
C ILE A 34 -17.60 2.28 -39.02
N ASP A 35 -17.43 3.52 -38.51
CA ASP A 35 -17.56 4.80 -39.22
C ASP A 35 -17.48 5.95 -38.17
N ALA A 36 -16.42 6.75 -38.12
CA ALA A 36 -16.09 7.90 -38.96
C ALA A 36 -16.33 9.25 -38.23
N ALA A 37 -15.21 9.96 -38.04
CA ALA A 37 -15.10 11.38 -37.66
C ALA A 37 -15.61 12.29 -38.81
N PRO A 38 -15.50 13.65 -38.80
CA PRO A 38 -14.88 14.57 -37.83
C PRO A 38 -15.72 15.88 -37.62
N THR A 39 -15.04 16.97 -37.22
CA THR A 39 -15.45 18.40 -37.12
C THR A 39 -16.05 18.86 -35.79
N ALA A 40 -15.83 20.08 -35.30
CA ALA A 40 -14.82 21.13 -35.51
C ALA A 40 -15.03 22.15 -34.37
N SER A 41 -13.99 22.93 -34.09
CA SER A 41 -13.94 24.01 -33.11
C SER A 41 -15.13 24.99 -33.16
N ALA A 42 -15.57 25.47 -31.99
CA ALA A 42 -16.13 26.81 -31.86
C ALA A 42 -15.82 27.38 -30.48
N ALA A 43 -15.15 28.53 -30.50
CA ALA A 43 -14.80 29.36 -29.37
C ALA A 43 -16.03 30.00 -28.73
N SER A 44 -15.99 30.18 -27.41
CA SER A 44 -16.78 31.21 -26.74
C SER A 44 -15.85 32.13 -25.95
N THR A 45 -15.48 33.22 -26.62
CA THR A 45 -14.88 34.43 -26.05
C THR A 45 -15.96 35.25 -25.35
N GLY A 46 -15.68 35.66 -24.11
CA GLY A 46 -16.43 36.68 -23.38
C GLY A 46 -16.13 36.54 -21.88
N GLY A 47 -15.58 37.50 -21.16
CA GLY A 47 -15.31 38.90 -21.43
C GLY A 47 -15.52 39.66 -20.13
N SER A 48 -14.49 40.43 -19.72
CA SER A 48 -14.56 41.51 -18.71
C SER A 48 -14.72 41.04 -17.25
N SER A 49 -14.08 41.62 -16.24
CA SER A 49 -13.54 42.97 -16.05
C SER A 49 -12.80 43.05 -14.70
N THR A 50 -11.79 43.91 -14.63
CA THR A 50 -11.52 44.89 -13.54
C THR A 50 -11.45 44.35 -12.10
N GLY A 51 -10.39 44.49 -11.31
CA GLY A 51 -9.35 45.51 -11.20
C GLY A 51 -8.98 45.66 -9.72
N GLY A 52 -7.86 46.32 -9.42
CA GLY A 52 -7.49 46.77 -8.07
C GLY A 52 -6.62 45.77 -7.30
N SER A 53 -5.31 45.97 -7.22
CA SER A 53 -4.60 46.94 -6.37
C SER A 53 -4.37 46.46 -4.93
N THR A 54 -3.08 46.21 -4.66
CA THR A 54 -2.30 46.74 -3.54
C THR A 54 -2.32 46.06 -2.16
N THR A 55 -1.08 45.83 -1.72
CA THR A 55 -0.53 46.01 -0.37
C THR A 55 -0.44 44.78 0.51
N GLY A 56 0.78 44.59 1.01
CA GLY A 56 1.18 43.49 1.86
C GLY A 56 0.65 43.59 3.28
N GLY A 57 0.91 42.52 4.01
CA GLY A 57 0.61 42.40 5.42
C GLY A 57 1.16 41.07 5.91
N SER A 58 2.37 41.13 6.45
CA SER A 58 2.95 40.05 7.24
C SER A 58 2.04 39.68 8.43
N SER A 59 2.25 38.46 8.92
CA SER A 59 2.14 38.01 10.32
C SER A 59 1.01 37.04 10.66
N THR A 60 1.46 35.84 11.08
CA THR A 60 1.07 35.14 12.31
C THR A 60 -0.26 34.41 12.37
N GLY A 61 -0.16 33.07 12.42
CA GLY A 61 -0.79 32.23 13.45
C GLY A 61 -2.29 31.99 13.32
N GLY A 62 -2.67 30.73 13.08
CA GLY A 62 -4.05 30.29 13.20
C GLY A 62 -4.25 28.87 12.68
N SER A 63 -3.82 27.90 13.47
CA SER A 63 -4.38 26.54 13.44
C SER A 63 -5.88 26.68 13.69
N GLY A 64 -6.69 26.19 12.76
CA GLY A 64 -8.14 26.35 12.80
C GLY A 64 -8.79 25.21 12.06
N ASP A 65 -9.18 24.22 12.87
CA ASP A 65 -10.06 23.10 12.56
C ASP A 65 -11.16 23.43 11.55
N THR A 66 -11.25 22.61 10.50
CA THR A 66 -12.50 22.40 9.76
C THR A 66 -12.99 20.99 10.04
N THR A 67 -13.93 20.94 10.98
CA THR A 67 -15.06 20.00 11.13
C THR A 67 -15.11 18.85 10.14
N ASP A 68 -14.90 17.63 10.66
CA ASP A 68 -15.70 16.47 10.28
C ASP A 68 -16.25 15.79 11.55
N ASP A 69 -17.57 15.87 11.68
CA ASP A 69 -18.40 15.35 12.76
C ASP A 69 -18.50 13.82 12.67
N ASN A 70 -17.47 13.12 13.12
CA ASN A 70 -17.58 11.73 13.58
C ASN A 70 -16.85 11.58 14.91
N LYS A 71 -17.45 12.16 15.97
CA LYS A 71 -17.07 11.86 17.36
C LYS A 71 -17.30 10.38 17.64
N LYS A 72 -16.29 9.55 17.37
CA LYS A 72 -16.08 8.32 18.13
C LYS A 72 -15.56 8.76 19.49
N ASP A 73 -16.49 8.98 20.42
CA ASP A 73 -16.17 9.30 21.81
C ASP A 73 -15.31 8.16 22.40
N GLY A 74 -14.00 8.39 22.60
CA GLY A 74 -13.18 7.50 23.42
C GLY A 74 -11.68 7.50 23.15
N TYR A 75 -11.26 7.71 21.90
CA TYR A 75 -9.86 7.62 21.52
C TYR A 75 -9.34 9.01 21.13
N GLY A 76 -8.04 9.27 21.35
CA GLY A 76 -7.42 10.55 20.99
C GLY A 76 -7.36 10.73 19.47
N GLN A 77 -6.54 11.67 18.99
CA GLN A 77 -6.34 11.93 17.57
C GLN A 77 -6.05 10.64 16.78
N SER A 78 -6.76 10.40 15.66
CA SER A 78 -6.41 9.34 14.70
C SER A 78 -5.05 9.63 14.06
N CYS A 79 -4.31 8.57 13.72
CA CYS A 79 -3.04 8.73 13.00
C CYS A 79 -3.31 9.15 11.55
N GLY A 80 -2.65 10.21 11.08
CA GLY A 80 -2.43 10.42 9.64
C GLY A 80 -1.24 9.59 9.14
N THR A 81 -1.18 9.29 7.85
CA THR A 81 -0.02 8.56 7.29
C THR A 81 1.28 9.35 7.46
N ASN A 82 1.22 10.68 7.38
CA ASN A 82 2.34 11.57 7.62
C ASN A 82 2.83 11.58 9.09
N ASP A 83 2.05 11.06 10.03
CA ASP A 83 2.43 10.92 11.45
C ASP A 83 3.28 9.68 11.73
N LEU A 84 3.41 8.80 10.73
CA LEU A 84 3.97 7.47 10.88
C LEU A 84 5.25 7.30 10.08
N ASP A 85 6.16 6.50 10.63
CA ASP A 85 7.30 5.93 9.92
C ASP A 85 6.95 4.49 9.53
N PHE A 86 7.10 4.19 8.23
CA PHE A 86 6.84 2.88 7.66
C PHE A 86 8.13 2.18 7.24
N THR A 87 8.17 0.86 7.42
CA THR A 87 9.20 0.01 6.82
C THR A 87 8.57 -1.27 6.28
N ALA A 88 9.16 -1.87 5.25
CA ALA A 88 8.75 -3.16 4.70
C ALA A 88 9.89 -4.17 4.81
N THR A 89 9.55 -5.41 5.18
CA THR A 89 10.47 -6.54 5.24
C THR A 89 9.85 -7.76 4.56
N SER A 90 10.66 -8.56 3.88
CA SER A 90 10.18 -9.75 3.16
C SER A 90 10.11 -10.94 4.11
N GLU A 91 8.98 -11.62 4.11
CA GLU A 91 8.67 -12.78 4.93
C GLU A 91 8.33 -13.97 4.03
N SER A 92 8.84 -15.16 4.37
CA SER A 92 8.67 -16.37 3.54
C SER A 92 7.42 -17.20 3.86
N GLN A 93 6.70 -16.85 4.93
CA GLN A 93 5.50 -17.57 5.34
C GLN A 93 4.33 -17.27 4.39
N ALA A 94 3.30 -18.12 4.39
CA ALA A 94 2.07 -17.93 3.61
C ALA A 94 2.29 -17.69 2.09
N GLY A 95 3.36 -18.25 1.51
CA GLY A 95 3.68 -18.07 0.09
C GLY A 95 4.50 -16.83 -0.24
N GLY A 96 4.96 -16.08 0.77
CA GLY A 96 5.72 -14.85 0.60
C GLY A 96 4.83 -13.62 0.82
N TYR A 97 5.24 -12.73 1.71
CA TYR A 97 4.57 -11.44 1.91
C TYR A 97 5.54 -10.37 2.43
N TYR A 98 5.14 -9.11 2.34
CA TYR A 98 5.84 -8.01 3.00
C TYR A 98 5.20 -7.72 4.35
N LEU A 99 5.97 -7.86 5.43
CA LEU A 99 5.59 -7.34 6.73
C LEU A 99 5.90 -5.84 6.75
N VAL A 100 4.84 -5.04 6.74
CA VAL A 100 4.93 -3.59 6.89
C VAL A 100 4.79 -3.25 8.36
N THR A 101 5.70 -2.41 8.86
CA THR A 101 5.64 -1.89 10.22
C THR A 101 5.28 -0.41 10.20
N ALA A 102 4.43 0.02 11.12
CA ALA A 102 4.08 1.41 11.33
C ALA A 102 4.43 1.82 12.76
N LYS A 103 5.11 2.96 12.90
CA LYS A 103 5.43 3.57 14.20
C LYS A 103 5.09 5.04 14.18
N ALA A 104 4.53 5.55 15.27
CA ALA A 104 4.40 6.99 15.43
C ALA A 104 5.78 7.66 15.42
N LYS A 105 5.91 8.75 14.68
CA LYS A 105 7.10 9.61 14.71
C LYS A 105 7.34 10.13 16.13
N SER A 106 8.59 10.50 16.41
CA SER A 106 8.98 10.98 17.74
C SER A 106 8.11 12.15 18.21
N GLY A 107 7.55 12.03 19.41
CA GLY A 107 6.68 13.06 20.00
C GLY A 107 5.20 12.95 19.61
N ILE A 108 4.83 12.04 18.71
CA ILE A 108 3.44 11.82 18.31
C ILE A 108 2.80 10.72 19.16
N THR A 109 1.53 10.91 19.49
CA THR A 109 0.64 9.88 20.02
C THR A 109 -0.67 9.96 19.27
N CYS A 110 -1.01 8.89 18.58
CA CYS A 110 -2.22 8.81 17.77
C CYS A 110 -2.80 7.39 17.82
N TYR A 111 -3.99 7.22 17.26
CA TYR A 111 -4.69 5.93 17.20
C TYR A 111 -4.83 5.50 15.74
N LEU A 112 -4.33 4.32 15.40
CA LEU A 112 -4.63 3.68 14.13
C LEU A 112 -6.06 3.12 14.21
N ASP A 113 -6.92 3.61 13.32
CA ASP A 113 -8.29 3.14 13.21
C ASP A 113 -8.36 1.66 12.79
N VAL A 114 -9.45 1.02 13.18
CA VAL A 114 -9.75 -0.36 12.78
C VAL A 114 -10.13 -0.41 11.30
N ASN A 115 -9.80 -1.50 10.60
CA ASN A 115 -10.12 -1.68 9.17
C ASN A 115 -9.49 -0.66 8.23
N THR A 116 -8.42 0.01 8.67
CA THR A 116 -7.36 0.53 7.82
C THR A 116 -6.16 -0.42 8.04
N PRO A 117 -5.29 -0.71 7.06
CA PRO A 117 -4.82 0.16 5.99
C PRO A 117 -5.45 -0.10 4.62
N GLU A 118 -5.30 0.88 3.73
CA GLU A 118 -5.40 0.69 2.29
C GLU A 118 -4.00 0.69 1.68
N VAL A 119 -3.75 -0.22 0.74
CA VAL A 119 -2.47 -0.26 0.02
C VAL A 119 -2.68 -0.30 -1.48
N SER A 120 -1.72 0.23 -2.22
CA SER A 120 -1.71 0.13 -3.67
C SER A 120 -0.31 -0.07 -4.25
N PHE A 121 -0.26 -0.76 -5.38
CA PHE A 121 0.91 -0.91 -6.22
C PHE A 121 0.67 -0.20 -7.55
N GLY A 122 1.36 0.91 -7.76
CA GLY A 122 1.10 1.79 -8.88
C GLY A 122 -0.28 2.44 -8.82
N SER A 123 -0.75 2.95 -9.95
CA SER A 123 -1.98 3.76 -10.05
C SER A 123 -3.20 3.01 -10.58
N LYS A 124 -3.05 1.72 -10.88
CA LYS A 124 -4.13 0.95 -11.52
C LYS A 124 -5.00 0.24 -10.48
N PRO A 125 -6.32 0.12 -10.70
CA PRO A 125 -7.23 -0.49 -9.73
C PRO A 125 -6.86 -1.92 -9.33
N GLU A 126 -6.27 -2.71 -10.23
CA GLU A 126 -5.84 -4.09 -9.94
C GLU A 126 -4.67 -4.18 -8.94
N GLY A 127 -3.98 -3.07 -8.70
CA GLY A 127 -2.90 -2.97 -7.71
C GLY A 127 -3.38 -2.52 -6.33
N VAL A 128 -4.65 -2.18 -6.16
CA VAL A 128 -5.22 -1.70 -4.89
C VAL A 128 -5.71 -2.87 -4.05
N ALA A 129 -5.46 -2.82 -2.74
CA ALA A 129 -5.97 -3.79 -1.77
C ALA A 129 -6.46 -3.08 -0.50
N SER A 130 -7.68 -3.42 -0.10
CA SER A 130 -8.28 -3.05 1.18
C SER A 130 -8.07 -4.20 2.20
N PRO A 131 -8.18 -3.93 3.51
CA PRO A 131 -7.80 -4.90 4.52
C PRO A 131 -8.78 -6.08 4.54
N VAL A 132 -8.22 -7.29 4.51
CA VAL A 132 -8.97 -8.54 4.64
C VAL A 132 -8.81 -9.14 6.04
N GLY A 133 -9.85 -9.88 6.44
CA GLY A 133 -9.96 -10.45 7.78
C GLY A 133 -10.57 -9.48 8.79
N GLN A 134 -11.07 -10.03 9.90
CA GLN A 134 -11.58 -9.23 11.00
C GLN A 134 -10.43 -8.46 11.63
N GLY A 135 -10.53 -7.12 11.64
CA GLY A 135 -9.62 -6.28 12.40
C GLY A 135 -9.78 -6.46 13.90
N GLY A 136 -8.94 -5.75 14.66
CA GLY A 136 -9.20 -5.58 16.09
C GLY A 136 -10.54 -4.86 16.31
N GLU A 137 -11.15 -5.08 17.48
CA GLU A 137 -12.35 -4.34 17.90
C GLU A 137 -12.00 -2.90 18.32
N ASP A 138 -10.76 -2.69 18.79
CA ASP A 138 -10.26 -1.42 19.29
C ASP A 138 -9.18 -0.82 18.38
N PRO A 139 -9.15 0.51 18.22
CA PRO A 139 -8.03 1.22 17.60
C PRO A 139 -6.69 0.96 18.29
N ILE A 140 -5.60 0.91 17.52
CA ILE A 140 -4.26 0.68 18.06
C ILE A 140 -3.62 2.01 18.42
N LYS A 141 -3.37 2.23 19.72
CA LYS A 141 -2.62 3.40 20.17
C LYS A 141 -1.14 3.27 19.79
N LEU A 142 -0.65 4.18 18.96
CA LEU A 142 0.77 4.31 18.66
C LEU A 142 1.39 5.44 19.49
N SER A 143 2.42 5.09 20.26
CA SER A 143 3.23 6.03 21.02
C SER A 143 4.56 5.39 21.42
N GLY A 144 5.61 6.21 21.56
CA GLY A 144 6.93 5.74 21.98
C GLY A 144 7.49 4.66 21.04
N SER A 145 7.72 3.45 21.58
CA SER A 145 8.24 2.31 20.83
C SER A 145 7.17 1.32 20.36
N THR A 146 5.89 1.65 20.51
CA THR A 146 4.78 0.79 20.07
C THR A 146 4.79 0.67 18.55
N VAL A 147 4.56 -0.54 18.05
CA VAL A 147 4.59 -0.87 16.63
C VAL A 147 3.29 -1.54 16.24
N ALA A 148 2.72 -1.13 15.12
CA ALA A 148 1.67 -1.87 14.43
C ALA A 148 2.24 -2.57 13.21
N TYR A 149 1.62 -3.69 12.85
CA TYR A 149 2.04 -4.58 11.77
C TYR A 149 0.86 -4.85 10.85
N THR A 150 1.11 -4.81 9.54
CA THR A 150 0.22 -5.36 8.53
C THR A 150 1.04 -6.21 7.57
N GLY A 151 0.43 -7.24 7.01
CA GLY A 151 1.02 -8.10 6.01
C GLY A 151 0.43 -7.80 4.65
N VAL A 152 1.30 -7.56 3.67
CA VAL A 152 0.93 -7.30 2.29
C VAL A 152 1.41 -8.46 1.44
N SER A 153 0.46 -9.28 0.96
CA SER A 153 0.77 -10.27 -0.07
C SER A 153 0.61 -9.57 -1.43
N PRO A 154 1.69 -9.39 -2.21
CA PRO A 154 1.60 -8.74 -3.52
C PRO A 154 0.80 -9.58 -4.52
N LYS A 155 0.66 -10.89 -4.27
CA LYS A 155 0.05 -11.82 -5.18
C LYS A 155 -0.75 -12.90 -4.46
N SER A 156 -2.04 -12.94 -4.75
CA SER A 156 -2.95 -13.97 -4.23
C SER A 156 -3.34 -15.03 -5.27
N THR A 157 -2.91 -14.88 -6.53
CA THR A 157 -3.20 -15.81 -7.61
C THR A 157 -2.07 -16.82 -7.81
N ASN A 158 -2.41 -17.97 -8.41
CA ASN A 158 -1.45 -18.99 -8.83
C ASN A 158 -1.02 -18.85 -10.31
N THR A 159 -1.27 -17.70 -10.94
CA THR A 159 -0.86 -17.48 -12.33
C THR A 159 0.62 -17.11 -12.40
N ASP A 160 1.27 -17.20 -13.55
CA ASP A 160 2.62 -16.65 -13.75
C ASP A 160 2.61 -15.15 -14.10
N GLY A 161 1.42 -14.54 -14.18
CA GLY A 161 1.25 -13.13 -14.51
C GLY A 161 1.56 -12.19 -13.36
N GLY A 162 1.51 -10.91 -13.67
CA GLY A 162 1.64 -9.81 -12.72
C GLY A 162 2.45 -8.65 -13.29
N VAL A 163 2.47 -7.55 -12.55
CA VAL A 163 3.26 -6.36 -12.87
C VAL A 163 4.28 -6.14 -11.78
N GLU A 164 5.50 -5.77 -12.16
CA GLU A 164 6.59 -5.57 -11.23
C GLU A 164 6.58 -4.17 -10.61
N PHE A 165 6.76 -4.10 -9.30
CA PHE A 165 6.85 -2.83 -8.56
C PHE A 165 7.96 -2.88 -7.52
N GLU A 166 8.60 -1.73 -7.30
CA GLU A 166 9.66 -1.56 -6.31
C GLU A 166 9.18 -0.87 -5.03
N PHE A 167 7.95 -0.33 -5.06
CA PHE A 167 7.36 0.49 -4.02
C PHE A 167 5.92 0.05 -3.76
N LEU A 168 5.50 0.22 -2.52
CA LEU A 168 4.14 0.08 -2.03
C LEU A 168 3.66 1.46 -1.60
N ILE A 169 2.45 1.84 -1.98
CA ILE A 169 1.80 3.04 -1.45
C ILE A 169 0.85 2.58 -0.34
N ILE A 170 0.91 3.22 0.83
CA ILE A 170 0.07 2.88 1.99
C ILE A 170 -0.63 4.12 2.54
N SER A 171 -1.91 3.95 2.88
CA SER A 171 -2.75 4.92 3.57
C SER A 171 -3.32 4.30 4.84
N VAL A 172 -3.42 5.08 5.91
CA VAL A 172 -4.03 4.63 7.19
C VAL A 172 -5.41 5.22 7.44
N THR A 173 -5.94 5.98 6.48
CA THR A 173 -7.28 6.55 6.42
C THR A 173 -7.84 6.36 5.01
N GLU A 174 -9.16 6.24 4.86
CA GLU A 174 -9.84 6.03 3.57
C GLU A 174 -9.62 7.19 2.57
N GLU A 175 -9.53 8.41 3.08
CA GLU A 175 -9.33 9.62 2.27
C GLU A 175 -8.01 10.30 2.64
N ASP A 176 -6.91 9.58 2.44
CA ASP A 176 -5.58 10.13 2.69
C ASP A 176 -5.08 10.97 1.51
N ALA A 177 -4.87 12.27 1.77
CA ALA A 177 -4.32 13.20 0.78
C ALA A 177 -2.81 13.04 0.57
N ASP A 178 -2.09 12.40 1.51
CA ASP A 178 -0.64 12.24 1.51
C ASP A 178 -0.25 10.79 1.87
N PRO A 179 -0.56 9.81 1.00
CA PRO A 179 -0.21 8.42 1.24
C PRO A 179 1.32 8.24 1.20
N ALA A 180 1.83 7.29 1.99
CA ALA A 180 3.25 7.04 2.10
C ALA A 180 3.72 6.07 1.02
N GLU A 181 4.82 6.41 0.35
CA GLU A 181 5.56 5.48 -0.49
C GLU A 181 6.60 4.72 0.34
N VAL A 182 6.48 3.40 0.37
CA VAL A 182 7.35 2.48 1.11
C VAL A 182 8.17 1.67 0.11
N LYS A 183 9.50 1.83 0.17
CA LYS A 183 10.42 1.03 -0.65
C LYS A 183 10.37 -0.44 -0.21
N LEU A 184 10.16 -1.33 -1.18
CA LEU A 184 10.20 -2.77 -0.95
C LEU A 184 11.65 -3.29 -0.91
N PRO A 185 11.93 -4.32 -0.10
CA PRO A 185 13.26 -4.93 -0.02
C PRO A 185 13.69 -5.65 -1.30
N ASP A 186 12.74 -6.02 -2.15
CA ASP A 186 12.91 -6.67 -3.44
C ASP A 186 11.77 -6.24 -4.39
N THR A 187 11.92 -6.50 -5.70
CA THR A 187 10.89 -6.20 -6.69
C THR A 187 9.73 -7.18 -6.55
N ALA A 188 8.53 -6.68 -6.31
CA ALA A 188 7.32 -7.46 -6.14
C ALA A 188 6.63 -7.72 -7.48
N THR A 189 6.30 -8.97 -7.78
CA THR A 189 5.34 -9.30 -8.85
C THR A 189 3.92 -9.24 -8.28
N VAL A 190 3.12 -8.29 -8.75
CA VAL A 190 1.80 -7.99 -8.20
C VAL A 190 0.69 -8.54 -9.09
N ASP A 191 -0.21 -9.32 -8.51
CA ASP A 191 -1.46 -9.79 -9.15
C ASP A 191 -2.51 -10.08 -8.07
N LYS A 192 -3.54 -9.22 -8.00
CA LYS A 192 -4.58 -9.23 -6.95
C LYS A 192 -3.96 -9.20 -5.55
N PRO A 193 -3.31 -8.09 -5.16
CA PRO A 193 -2.70 -8.00 -3.85
C PRO A 193 -3.75 -8.12 -2.74
N LEU A 194 -3.29 -8.54 -1.57
CA LEU A 194 -4.09 -8.62 -0.34
C LEU A 194 -3.31 -7.94 0.78
N VAL A 195 -4.02 -7.22 1.65
CA VAL A 195 -3.45 -6.64 2.87
C VAL A 195 -4.24 -7.08 4.08
N THR A 196 -3.57 -7.38 5.19
CA THR A 196 -4.25 -7.70 6.45
C THR A 196 -4.61 -6.44 7.22
N ASN A 197 -5.59 -6.56 8.11
CA ASN A 197 -5.82 -5.53 9.12
C ASN A 197 -4.58 -5.28 10.00
N TRP A 198 -4.48 -4.10 10.60
CA TRP A 198 -3.40 -3.81 11.56
C TRP A 198 -3.44 -4.77 12.76
N SER A 199 -2.26 -5.14 13.25
CA SER A 199 -2.07 -5.94 14.46
C SER A 199 -0.93 -5.39 15.31
N THR A 200 -0.99 -5.60 16.62
CA THR A 200 0.12 -5.35 17.55
C THR A 200 1.12 -6.51 17.60
N THR A 201 0.88 -7.58 16.84
CA THR A 201 1.76 -8.75 16.76
C THR A 201 2.04 -9.12 15.31
N VAL A 202 3.26 -9.60 15.05
CA VAL A 202 3.64 -10.09 13.71
C VAL A 202 2.76 -11.27 13.27
N ALA A 203 2.40 -12.17 14.20
CA ALA A 203 1.57 -13.32 13.89
C ALA A 203 0.15 -12.94 13.44
N GLY A 204 -0.40 -11.85 13.97
CA GLY A 204 -1.70 -11.32 13.55
C GLY A 204 -1.67 -10.66 12.17
N ALA A 205 -0.48 -10.29 11.69
CA ALA A 205 -0.30 -9.67 10.38
C ALA A 205 -0.07 -10.68 9.23
N VAL A 206 0.08 -11.98 9.52
CA VAL A 206 0.35 -13.00 8.49
C VAL A 206 -0.86 -13.13 7.55
N PRO A 207 -0.71 -12.86 6.24
CA PRO A 207 -1.80 -13.00 5.28
C PRO A 207 -2.33 -14.44 5.20
N ARG A 208 -3.64 -14.56 5.01
CA ARG A 208 -4.30 -15.84 4.77
C ARG A 208 -4.93 -15.75 3.38
N ILE A 209 -4.39 -16.50 2.44
CA ILE A 209 -5.02 -16.67 1.13
C ILE A 209 -6.28 -17.51 1.37
N VAL A 210 -7.44 -16.92 1.11
CA VAL A 210 -8.76 -17.56 1.22
C VAL A 210 -9.27 -17.98 -0.13
#